data_AF-A0A8B6G117-F1
#
_entry.id   AF-A0A8B6G117-F1
#
_cell.length_a   1.000
_cell.length_b   1.000
_cell.length_c   1.000
_cell.angle_alpha   90.00
_cell.angle_beta   90.00
_cell.angle_gamma   90.00
#
_symmetry.space_group_name_H-M   'P 1'
#
loop_
_entity.id
_entity.type
_entity.pdbx_description
1 polymer ?
#
loop_
_entity_poly.entity_id
_entity_poly.type
_entity_poly.pdbx_seq_one_letter_code
_entity_poly.pdbx_strand_id
1 'polypeptide(L)'
;MFTTGLIVIAFNFEKKRNIATGISVAGCGIGPFILSPIYQMIYNEYGYNGFFLLYAGLSFNTCVVGAVLRPSRLEVSSKMANNRNRKLRKKYCECDLTVMKNISLMCVCIAGVFFNIGIFIIYLHFPAYAIENDSTQVEVSWYLSIAGISSCIGRVLLGMATNSEDVSEDIIFFGTYSLIGAATIAVPLFIKIHYAKMMYSIVLGLNSGSCYVVISSIVLRLTGPDHVAQGTGYVMAYIGIGSLVGPPLAGVIVDNGGSYAISFIIAGLSLIFGGFIELCNVCFKTNFYKKPVIEEMEISIKDDDIIS
;
A
#
# COMPACT_ATOMS: atom_id res chain seq x y z
N MET A 1 9.28 9.94 3.11
CA MET A 1 8.96 9.44 4.47
C MET A 1 8.23 8.11 4.48
N PHE A 2 7.20 7.91 3.66
CA PHE A 2 6.34 6.73 3.71
C PHE A 2 7.12 5.40 3.74
N THR A 3 7.99 5.15 2.76
CA THR A 3 8.81 3.93 2.69
C THR A 3 9.77 3.78 3.87
N THR A 4 10.45 4.85 4.27
CA THR A 4 11.38 4.85 5.41
C THR A 4 10.66 4.54 6.72
N GLY A 5 9.48 5.11 6.95
CA GLY A 5 8.66 4.85 8.13
C GLY A 5 8.23 3.38 8.22
N LEU A 6 7.77 2.80 7.10
CA LEU A 6 7.43 1.38 7.04
C LEU A 6 8.60 0.45 7.39
N ILE A 7 9.79 0.78 6.87
CA ILE A 7 11.02 0.02 7.14
C ILE A 7 11.43 0.14 8.61
N VAL A 8 11.33 1.33 9.21
CA VAL A 8 11.65 1.53 10.62
C VAL A 8 10.69 0.75 11.52
N ILE A 9 9.39 0.77 11.24
CA ILE A 9 8.39 -0.03 11.98
C ILE A 9 8.70 -1.52 11.85
N ALA A 10 9.06 -1.93 10.64
CA ALA A 10 9.46 -3.28 10.33
C ALA A 10 10.62 -3.79 11.21
N PHE A 11 11.65 -2.97 11.43
CA PHE A 11 12.79 -3.34 12.26
C PHE A 11 12.62 -3.08 13.76
N ASN A 12 11.55 -2.39 14.20
CA ASN A 12 11.30 -2.10 15.62
C ASN A 12 10.25 -3.00 16.27
N PHE A 13 9.31 -3.55 15.49
CA PHE A 13 8.24 -4.41 16.00
C PHE A 13 8.33 -5.81 15.42
N GLU A 14 8.44 -6.82 16.28
CA GLU A 14 8.47 -8.24 15.89
C GLU A 14 7.09 -8.90 15.99
N LYS A 15 6.48 -8.91 17.18
CA LYS A 15 5.22 -9.65 17.45
C LYS A 15 3.94 -8.93 17.01
N LYS A 16 3.95 -7.60 16.91
CA LYS A 16 2.76 -6.76 16.61
C LYS A 16 2.99 -5.82 15.43
N ARG A 17 3.83 -6.25 14.48
CA ARG A 17 4.30 -5.42 13.38
C ARG A 17 3.17 -4.93 12.49
N ASN A 18 2.29 -5.83 12.05
CA ASN A 18 1.22 -5.49 11.12
C ASN A 18 0.21 -4.53 11.77
N ILE A 19 -0.02 -4.64 13.08
CA ILE A 19 -0.82 -3.69 13.86
C ILE A 19 -0.14 -2.31 13.92
N ALA A 20 1.17 -2.28 14.25
CA ALA A 20 1.93 -1.03 14.30
C ALA A 20 1.96 -0.32 12.94
N THR A 21 2.14 -1.07 11.86
CA THR A 21 2.06 -0.55 10.49
C THR A 21 0.65 -0.06 10.18
N GLY A 22 -0.39 -0.82 10.54
CA GLY A 22 -1.79 -0.46 10.33
C GLY A 22 -2.14 0.88 10.98
N ILE A 23 -1.74 1.08 12.24
CA ILE A 23 -1.94 2.34 12.98
C ILE A 23 -1.14 3.48 12.33
N SER A 24 0.14 3.26 12.01
CA SER A 24 0.99 4.29 11.41
C SER A 24 0.45 4.74 10.04
N VAL A 25 -0.08 3.83 9.26
CA VAL A 25 -0.55 4.10 7.89
C VAL A 25 -2.01 4.59 7.91
N ALA A 26 -2.79 4.34 8.95
CA ALA A 26 -4.17 4.83 9.09
C ALA A 26 -4.27 6.37 8.93
N GLY A 27 -3.24 7.13 9.33
CA GLY A 27 -3.20 8.58 9.15
C GLY A 27 -3.38 9.06 7.71
N CYS A 28 -3.08 8.23 6.70
CA CYS A 28 -3.27 8.61 5.29
C CYS A 28 -4.75 8.67 4.86
N GLY A 29 -5.68 8.05 5.57
CA GLY A 29 -7.12 8.26 5.33
C GLY A 29 -7.67 9.53 5.98
N ILE A 30 -7.14 9.90 7.16
CA ILE A 30 -7.52 11.13 7.90
C ILE A 30 -6.96 12.38 7.21
N GLY A 31 -5.75 12.31 6.66
CA GLY A 31 -5.04 13.44 6.06
C GLY A 31 -5.88 14.20 5.03
N PRO A 32 -6.36 13.57 3.95
CA PRO A 32 -7.20 14.22 2.95
C PRO A 32 -8.49 14.81 3.52
N PHE A 33 -9.11 14.15 4.51
CA PHE A 33 -10.34 14.63 5.13
C PHE A 33 -10.16 15.98 5.83
N ILE A 34 -9.05 16.16 6.56
CA ILE A 34 -8.74 17.43 7.25
C ILE A 34 -8.13 18.45 6.28
N LEU A 35 -7.24 18.01 5.39
CA LEU A 35 -6.47 18.90 4.54
C LEU A 35 -7.27 19.44 3.35
N SER A 36 -8.20 18.68 2.76
CA SER A 36 -9.01 19.16 1.62
C SER A 36 -9.76 20.47 1.89
N PRO A 37 -10.53 20.65 2.99
CA PRO A 37 -11.22 21.92 3.24
C PRO A 37 -10.24 23.06 3.53
N ILE A 38 -9.14 22.79 4.25
CA ILE A 38 -8.09 23.78 4.52
C ILE A 38 -7.48 24.26 3.19
N TYR A 39 -7.19 23.34 2.28
CA TYR A 39 -6.68 23.66 0.94
C TYR A 39 -7.65 24.50 0.13
N GLN A 40 -8.95 24.20 0.16
CA GLN A 40 -9.95 25.02 -0.52
C GLN A 40 -10.06 26.43 0.06
N MET A 41 -10.01 26.58 1.39
CA MET A 41 -10.05 27.90 2.03
C MET A 41 -8.85 28.76 1.65
N ILE A 42 -7.64 28.19 1.72
CA ILE A 42 -6.40 28.89 1.35
C ILE A 42 -6.40 29.22 -0.14
N TYR A 43 -6.88 28.31 -0.98
CA TYR A 43 -6.99 28.53 -2.41
C TYR A 43 -7.92 29.71 -2.72
N ASN A 44 -9.06 29.82 -2.03
CA ASN A 44 -10.01 30.91 -2.22
C ASN A 44 -9.47 32.28 -1.75
N GLU A 45 -8.66 32.32 -0.68
CA GLU A 45 -8.12 33.58 -0.13
C GLU A 45 -6.80 34.02 -0.78
N TYR A 46 -5.87 33.08 -0.98
CA TYR A 46 -4.48 33.36 -1.38
C TYR A 46 -4.14 32.85 -2.79
N GLY A 47 -5.08 32.21 -3.48
CA GLY A 47 -4.88 31.63 -4.80
C GLY A 47 -3.86 30.48 -4.81
N TYR A 48 -3.44 30.09 -6.02
CA TYR A 48 -2.50 28.98 -6.22
C TYR A 48 -1.13 29.18 -5.54
N ASN A 49 -0.63 30.43 -5.52
CA ASN A 49 0.69 30.72 -4.96
C ASN A 49 0.74 30.48 -3.44
N GLY A 50 -0.29 30.93 -2.70
CA GLY A 50 -0.41 30.67 -1.27
C GLY A 50 -0.60 29.19 -0.95
N PHE A 51 -1.40 28.49 -1.76
CA PHE A 51 -1.59 27.05 -1.65
C PHE A 51 -0.27 26.27 -1.75
N PHE A 52 0.54 26.52 -2.79
CA PHE A 52 1.81 25.82 -2.96
C PHE A 52 2.83 26.15 -1.86
N LEU A 53 2.84 27.40 -1.37
CA LEU A 53 3.72 27.80 -0.27
C LEU A 53 3.38 27.06 1.04
N LEU A 54 2.09 26.97 1.38
CA LEU A 54 1.65 26.23 2.56
C LEU A 54 1.88 24.72 2.41
N TYR A 55 1.61 24.16 1.23
CA TYR A 55 1.91 22.76 0.94
C TYR A 55 3.42 22.45 1.10
N ALA A 56 4.29 23.36 0.68
CA ALA A 56 5.73 23.26 0.92
C ALA A 56 6.07 23.30 2.42
N GLY A 57 5.43 24.19 3.19
CA GLY A 57 5.60 24.26 4.65
C GLY A 57 5.14 22.99 5.38
N LEU A 58 3.99 22.42 5.02
CA LEU A 58 3.52 21.14 5.54
C LEU A 58 4.48 20.00 5.14
N SER A 59 4.96 19.99 3.91
CA SER A 59 5.94 19.02 3.44
C SER A 59 7.27 19.15 4.20
N PHE A 60 7.69 20.35 4.56
CA PHE A 60 8.90 20.58 5.34
C PHE A 60 8.81 20.03 6.77
N ASN A 61 7.62 20.03 7.38
CA ASN A 61 7.41 19.39 8.69
C ASN A 61 7.74 17.89 8.68
N THR A 62 7.65 17.23 7.52
CA THR A 62 8.07 15.82 7.40
C THR A 62 9.57 15.62 7.67
N CYS A 63 10.41 16.63 7.42
CA CYS A 63 11.83 16.58 7.77
C CYS A 63 12.04 16.49 9.29
N VAL A 64 11.24 17.24 10.07
CA VAL A 64 11.31 17.23 11.54
C VAL A 64 10.92 15.86 12.08
N VAL A 65 9.82 15.28 11.58
CA VAL A 65 9.41 13.92 11.95
C VAL A 65 10.49 12.90 11.56
N GLY A 66 11.18 13.13 10.45
CA GLY A 66 12.27 12.27 9.98
C GLY A 66 13.49 12.30 10.88
N ALA A 67 13.83 13.46 11.42
CA ALA A 67 14.92 13.60 12.37
C ALA A 67 14.66 12.86 13.69
N VAL A 68 13.39 12.61 14.04
CA VAL A 68 12.98 11.87 15.24
C VAL A 68 13.08 10.34 15.04
N LEU A 69 13.02 9.84 13.81
CA LEU A 69 13.13 8.40 13.53
C LEU A 69 14.53 7.90 13.88
N ARG A 70 14.64 7.15 14.98
CA ARG A 70 15.88 6.49 15.39
C ARG A 70 15.97 5.09 14.76
N PRO A 71 17.11 4.73 14.14
CA PRO A 71 17.28 3.40 13.57
C PRO A 71 17.35 2.35 14.68
N SER A 72 16.72 1.19 14.46
CA SER A 72 16.73 0.12 15.45
C SER A 72 18.08 -0.63 15.44
N ARG A 73 18.37 -1.39 16.51
CA ARG A 73 19.60 -2.21 16.59
C ARG A 73 19.73 -3.19 15.43
N LEU A 74 18.61 -3.77 14.99
CA LEU A 74 18.56 -4.70 13.85
C LEU A 74 18.88 -4.00 12.53
N GLU A 75 18.33 -2.80 12.32
CA GLU A 75 18.63 -1.98 11.14
C GLU A 75 20.11 -1.59 11.10
N VAL A 76 20.67 -1.21 12.26
CA VAL A 76 22.06 -0.82 12.40
C VAL A 76 22.99 -2.03 12.17
N SER A 77 22.67 -3.20 12.73
CA SER A 77 23.45 -4.44 12.53
C SER A 77 23.45 -4.88 11.06
N SER A 78 22.28 -4.91 10.41
CA SER A 78 22.17 -5.22 8.97
C SER A 78 22.93 -4.19 8.11
N LYS A 79 22.84 -2.88 8.40
CA LYS A 79 23.64 -1.86 7.71
C LYS A 79 25.14 -2.06 7.91
N MET A 80 25.60 -2.46 9.09
CA MET A 80 27.02 -2.72 9.37
C MET A 80 27.54 -3.95 8.63
N ALA A 81 26.80 -5.06 8.68
CA ALA A 81 27.11 -6.28 7.91
C ALA A 81 27.16 -5.98 6.40
N ASN A 82 26.18 -5.25 5.90
CA ASN A 82 26.11 -4.87 4.49
C ASN A 82 27.23 -3.89 4.10
N ASN A 83 27.62 -2.94 4.96
CA ASN A 83 28.77 -2.06 4.69
C ASN A 83 30.11 -2.80 4.64
N ARG A 84 30.29 -3.86 5.45
CA ARG A 84 31.46 -4.75 5.39
C ARG A 84 31.52 -5.49 4.05
N ASN A 85 30.38 -6.01 3.59
CA ASN A 85 30.23 -6.66 2.29
C ASN A 85 30.34 -5.67 1.12
N ARG A 86 29.90 -4.42 1.27
CA ARG A 86 29.99 -3.36 0.24
C ARG A 86 31.42 -2.92 -0.03
N LYS A 87 32.30 -2.93 0.98
CA LYS A 87 33.75 -2.68 0.79
C LYS A 87 34.40 -3.79 -0.05
N LEU A 88 33.90 -5.02 0.04
CA LEU A 88 34.34 -6.16 -0.79
C LEU A 88 33.74 -6.11 -2.21
N ARG A 89 32.48 -5.69 -2.35
CA ARG A 89 31.74 -5.62 -3.64
C ARG A 89 32.05 -4.42 -4.53
N LYS A 90 32.70 -3.37 -4.01
CA LYS A 90 32.98 -2.11 -4.74
C LYS A 90 33.83 -2.23 -6.01
N LYS A 91 34.28 -3.44 -6.36
CA LYS A 91 35.02 -3.74 -7.60
C LYS A 91 34.11 -4.04 -8.81
N TYR A 92 32.82 -4.31 -8.61
CA TYR A 92 31.86 -4.53 -9.69
C TYR A 92 30.54 -3.78 -9.40
N CYS A 93 30.09 -2.96 -10.35
CA CYS A 93 28.79 -2.30 -10.29
C CYS A 93 27.71 -3.33 -10.64
N GLU A 94 27.41 -4.24 -9.71
CA GLU A 94 26.36 -5.23 -9.89
C GLU A 94 25.08 -4.72 -9.20
N CYS A 95 24.10 -4.34 -10.02
CA CYS A 95 22.70 -4.35 -9.58
C CYS A 95 22.39 -5.79 -9.19
N ASP A 96 22.31 -6.06 -7.89
CA ASP A 96 22.03 -7.40 -7.39
C ASP A 96 20.57 -7.78 -7.65
N LEU A 97 20.29 -8.23 -8.88
CA LEU A 97 18.98 -8.68 -9.36
C LEU A 97 18.53 -9.99 -8.70
N THR A 98 19.30 -10.53 -7.76
CA THR A 98 18.98 -11.76 -7.01
C THR A 98 17.63 -11.65 -6.31
N VAL A 99 17.27 -10.47 -5.82
CA VAL A 99 15.97 -10.19 -5.21
C VAL A 99 14.80 -10.42 -6.18
N MET A 100 14.95 -10.03 -7.45
CA MET A 100 13.93 -10.22 -8.49
C MET A 100 13.79 -11.67 -8.97
N LYS A 101 14.76 -12.54 -8.68
CA LYS A 101 14.67 -13.97 -9.00
C LYS A 101 13.73 -14.72 -8.04
N ASN A 102 13.36 -14.11 -6.91
CA ASN A 102 12.36 -14.68 -6.02
C ASN A 102 10.98 -14.60 -6.68
N ILE A 103 10.47 -15.75 -7.12
CA ILE A 103 9.20 -15.85 -7.84
C ILE A 103 8.02 -15.34 -7.00
N SER A 104 8.03 -15.57 -5.68
CA SER A 104 6.99 -15.06 -4.78
C SER A 104 7.02 -13.53 -4.68
N LEU A 105 8.21 -12.92 -4.69
CA LEU A 105 8.30 -11.45 -4.72
C LEU A 105 7.80 -10.89 -6.06
N MET A 106 8.10 -11.58 -7.17
CA MET A 106 7.62 -11.18 -8.48
C MET A 106 6.09 -11.28 -8.59
N CYS A 107 5.47 -12.32 -8.01
CA CYS A 107 4.02 -12.44 -7.91
C CYS A 107 3.41 -11.24 -7.18
N VAL A 108 3.96 -10.83 -6.03
CA VAL A 108 3.52 -9.64 -5.27
C VAL A 108 3.65 -8.36 -6.10
N CYS A 109 4.76 -8.20 -6.82
CA CYS A 109 4.97 -7.06 -7.71
C CYS A 109 3.91 -7.00 -8.82
N ILE A 110 3.68 -8.10 -9.53
CA ILE A 110 2.72 -8.16 -10.65
C ILE A 110 1.29 -7.98 -10.14
N ALA A 111 0.90 -8.66 -9.05
CA ALA A 111 -0.40 -8.46 -8.41
C ALA A 111 -0.61 -7.00 -7.98
N GLY A 112 0.43 -6.37 -7.45
CA GLY A 112 0.45 -4.96 -7.09
C GLY A 112 0.17 -4.02 -8.27
N VAL A 113 0.66 -4.33 -9.48
CA VAL A 113 0.35 -3.55 -10.70
C VAL A 113 -1.15 -3.60 -10.98
N PHE A 114 -1.73 -4.80 -11.07
CA PHE A 114 -3.15 -4.98 -11.41
C PHE A 114 -4.07 -4.36 -10.36
N PHE A 115 -3.75 -4.52 -9.08
CA PHE A 115 -4.46 -3.85 -8.00
C PHE A 115 -4.44 -2.32 -8.17
N ASN A 116 -3.28 -1.74 -8.46
CA ASN A 116 -3.15 -0.29 -8.59
C ASN A 116 -3.82 0.25 -9.85
N ILE A 117 -3.85 -0.50 -10.95
CA ILE A 117 -4.64 -0.12 -12.14
C ILE A 117 -6.11 0.03 -11.74
N GLY A 118 -6.70 -1.00 -11.12
CA GLY A 118 -8.12 -0.98 -10.75
C GLY A 118 -8.44 0.09 -9.71
N ILE A 119 -7.64 0.17 -8.64
CA ILE A 119 -7.94 1.07 -7.52
C ILE A 119 -7.85 2.55 -7.92
N PHE A 120 -6.89 2.92 -8.77
CA PHE A 120 -6.74 4.31 -9.21
C PHE A 120 -7.81 4.70 -10.24
N ILE A 121 -8.27 3.77 -11.09
CA ILE A 121 -9.46 4.00 -11.93
C ILE A 121 -10.65 4.32 -11.03
N ILE A 122 -10.89 3.51 -10.01
CA ILE A 122 -12.01 3.70 -9.09
C ILE A 122 -11.90 5.05 -8.38
N TYR A 123 -10.78 5.34 -7.71
CA TYR A 123 -10.68 6.57 -6.90
C TYR A 123 -10.78 7.86 -7.72
N LEU A 124 -10.28 7.88 -8.96
CA LEU A 124 -10.28 9.08 -9.78
C LEU A 124 -11.57 9.25 -10.60
N HIS A 125 -12.17 8.16 -11.07
CA HIS A 125 -13.33 8.23 -11.97
C HIS A 125 -14.67 7.95 -11.27
N PHE A 126 -14.69 7.39 -10.06
CA PHE A 126 -15.94 7.20 -9.29
C PHE A 126 -16.66 8.52 -8.98
N PRO A 127 -15.97 9.60 -8.56
CA PRO A 127 -16.61 10.91 -8.40
C PRO A 127 -17.31 11.40 -9.67
N ALA A 128 -16.63 11.33 -10.81
CA ALA A 128 -17.18 11.76 -12.10
C ALA A 128 -18.37 10.90 -12.52
N TYR A 129 -18.25 9.58 -12.40
CA TYR A 129 -19.33 8.66 -12.76
C TYR A 129 -20.57 8.81 -11.88
N ALA A 130 -20.38 9.10 -10.59
CA ALA A 130 -21.47 9.40 -9.68
C ALA A 130 -22.19 10.71 -10.07
N ILE A 131 -21.46 11.76 -10.45
CA ILE A 131 -22.03 13.05 -10.90
C ILE A 131 -22.83 12.87 -12.19
N GLU A 132 -22.33 12.08 -13.15
CA GLU A 132 -23.05 11.79 -14.40
C GLU A 132 -24.37 11.01 -14.14
N ASN A 133 -24.44 10.28 -13.04
CA ASN A 133 -25.64 9.54 -12.61
C ASN A 133 -26.35 10.24 -11.45
N ASP A 134 -26.62 11.53 -11.63
CA ASP A 134 -27.49 12.37 -10.80
C ASP A 134 -27.01 12.61 -9.35
N SER A 135 -25.73 12.40 -9.04
CA SER A 135 -25.20 12.78 -7.72
C SER A 135 -24.75 14.23 -7.69
N THR A 136 -25.01 14.90 -6.58
CA THR A 136 -24.47 16.25 -6.32
C THR A 136 -22.99 16.19 -5.91
N GLN A 137 -22.26 17.29 -6.11
CA GLN A 137 -20.85 17.38 -5.68
C GLN A 137 -20.66 17.19 -4.16
N VAL A 138 -21.66 17.60 -3.37
CA VAL A 138 -21.67 17.43 -1.91
C VAL A 138 -21.79 15.95 -1.54
N GLU A 139 -22.70 15.21 -2.18
CA GLU A 139 -22.84 13.76 -1.95
C GLU A 139 -21.58 13.00 -2.33
N VAL A 140 -20.93 13.37 -3.43
CA VAL A 140 -19.67 12.75 -3.84
C VAL A 140 -18.53 13.00 -2.85
N SER A 141 -18.49 14.20 -2.27
CA SER A 141 -17.56 14.52 -1.19
C SER A 141 -17.81 13.67 0.07
N TRP A 142 -19.09 13.38 0.38
CA TRP A 142 -19.45 12.43 1.43
C TRP A 142 -18.97 11.01 1.13
N TYR A 143 -19.18 10.51 -0.08
CA TYR A 143 -18.70 9.18 -0.49
C TYR A 143 -17.19 9.03 -0.32
N LEU A 144 -16.40 10.02 -0.76
CA LEU A 144 -14.95 10.02 -0.62
C LEU A 144 -14.51 10.10 0.86
N SER A 145 -15.22 10.90 1.67
CA SER A 145 -14.95 11.00 3.11
C SER A 145 -15.21 9.68 3.83
N ILE A 146 -16.31 9.01 3.49
CA ILE A 146 -16.67 7.69 4.02
C ILE A 146 -15.62 6.65 3.61
N ALA A 147 -15.15 6.67 2.36
CA ALA A 147 -14.05 5.81 1.91
C ALA A 147 -12.75 6.08 2.69
N GLY A 148 -12.42 7.35 2.96
CA GLY A 148 -11.26 7.74 3.76
C GLY A 148 -11.32 7.20 5.19
N ILE A 149 -12.43 7.42 5.91
CA ILE A 149 -12.62 6.95 7.30
C ILE A 149 -12.62 5.42 7.35
N SER A 150 -13.38 4.78 6.47
CA SER A 150 -13.44 3.31 6.41
C SER A 150 -12.08 2.70 6.05
N SER A 151 -11.24 3.36 5.26
CA SER A 151 -9.86 2.89 5.02
C SER A 151 -8.97 2.94 6.26
N CYS A 152 -9.19 3.89 7.17
CA CYS A 152 -8.48 3.95 8.44
C CYS A 152 -8.82 2.73 9.30
N ILE A 153 -10.12 2.42 9.39
CA ILE A 153 -10.63 1.26 10.12
C ILE A 153 -10.11 -0.03 9.48
N GLY A 154 -10.19 -0.14 8.16
CA GLY A 154 -9.70 -1.30 7.40
C GLY A 154 -8.22 -1.59 7.63
N ARG A 155 -7.37 -0.55 7.64
CA ARG A 155 -5.92 -0.67 7.92
C ARG A 155 -5.63 -1.26 9.30
N VAL A 156 -6.36 -0.83 10.32
CA VAL A 156 -6.19 -1.32 11.69
C VAL A 156 -6.72 -2.75 11.83
N LEU A 157 -7.93 -3.01 11.34
CA LEU A 157 -8.55 -4.34 11.39
C LEU A 157 -7.71 -5.38 10.66
N LEU A 158 -7.19 -5.05 9.47
CA LEU A 158 -6.29 -5.95 8.76
C LEU A 158 -4.97 -6.15 9.49
N GLY A 159 -4.40 -5.07 10.03
CA GLY A 159 -3.18 -5.17 10.85
C GLY A 159 -3.35 -6.16 12.01
N MET A 160 -4.55 -6.22 12.61
CA MET A 160 -4.91 -7.21 13.63
C MET A 160 -5.11 -8.61 13.03
N ALA A 161 -5.86 -8.74 11.94
CA ALA A 161 -6.16 -10.01 11.30
C ALA A 161 -4.92 -10.73 10.72
N THR A 162 -3.94 -9.98 10.24
CA THR A 162 -2.67 -10.50 9.71
C THR A 162 -1.63 -10.76 10.79
N ASN A 163 -1.94 -10.47 12.06
CA ASN A 163 -1.02 -10.71 13.17
C ASN A 163 -1.19 -12.10 13.80
N SER A 164 -2.27 -12.82 13.50
CA SER A 164 -2.45 -14.22 13.91
C SER A 164 -1.67 -15.15 12.99
N GLU A 165 -0.96 -16.13 13.55
CA GLU A 165 -0.18 -17.11 12.78
C GLU A 165 -1.04 -18.03 11.90
N ASP A 166 -2.34 -18.13 12.20
CA ASP A 166 -3.28 -19.05 11.54
C ASP A 166 -3.79 -18.57 10.19
N VAL A 167 -3.61 -17.29 9.84
CA VAL A 167 -4.18 -16.70 8.63
C VAL A 167 -3.07 -16.26 7.68
N SER A 168 -3.03 -16.83 6.48
CA SER A 168 -2.06 -16.41 5.47
C SER A 168 -2.43 -15.06 4.87
N GLU A 169 -1.43 -14.17 4.82
CA GLU A 169 -1.54 -12.82 4.25
C GLU A 169 -2.07 -12.83 2.80
N ASP A 170 -1.67 -13.83 1.99
CA ASP A 170 -2.10 -13.92 0.57
C ASP A 170 -3.57 -14.34 0.42
N ILE A 171 -4.12 -15.17 1.32
CA ILE A 171 -5.56 -15.48 1.32
C ILE A 171 -6.37 -14.23 1.65
N ILE A 172 -5.88 -13.40 2.58
CA ILE A 172 -6.55 -12.15 2.91
C ILE A 172 -6.49 -11.18 1.72
N PHE A 173 -5.36 -11.08 1.03
CA PHE A 173 -5.27 -10.29 -0.20
C PHE A 173 -6.17 -10.79 -1.31
N PHE A 174 -6.23 -12.09 -1.55
CA PHE A 174 -7.19 -12.67 -2.50
C PHE A 174 -8.63 -12.30 -2.12
N GLY A 175 -9.01 -12.46 -0.85
CA GLY A 175 -10.35 -12.15 -0.36
C GLY A 175 -10.71 -10.67 -0.52
N THR A 176 -9.83 -9.78 -0.08
CA THR A 176 -10.03 -8.33 -0.16
C THR A 176 -10.08 -7.83 -1.60
N TYR A 177 -9.19 -8.32 -2.48
CA TYR A 177 -9.13 -7.94 -3.90
C TYR A 177 -10.34 -8.48 -4.69
N SER A 178 -10.76 -9.71 -4.39
CA SER A 178 -11.94 -10.30 -5.02
C SER A 178 -13.22 -9.61 -4.57
N LEU A 179 -13.34 -9.25 -3.29
CA LEU A 179 -14.50 -8.54 -2.75
C LEU A 179 -14.65 -7.16 -3.38
N ILE A 180 -13.57 -6.37 -3.40
CA ILE A 180 -13.60 -5.04 -4.04
C ILE A 180 -13.79 -5.15 -5.55
N GLY A 181 -13.14 -6.12 -6.21
CA GLY A 181 -13.28 -6.32 -7.64
C GLY A 181 -14.71 -6.69 -8.05
N ALA A 182 -15.34 -7.62 -7.33
CA ALA A 182 -16.74 -7.99 -7.56
C ALA A 182 -17.70 -6.82 -7.28
N ALA A 183 -17.48 -6.08 -6.18
CA ALA A 183 -18.26 -4.88 -5.89
C ALA A 183 -18.13 -3.83 -7.00
N THR A 184 -16.93 -3.67 -7.56
CA THR A 184 -16.62 -2.72 -8.65
C THR A 184 -17.33 -3.10 -9.96
N ILE A 185 -17.32 -4.38 -10.32
CA ILE A 185 -18.04 -4.88 -11.52
C ILE A 185 -19.55 -4.64 -11.40
N ALA A 186 -20.09 -4.72 -10.19
CA ALA A 186 -21.51 -4.50 -9.94
C ALA A 186 -21.91 -3.01 -9.92
N VAL A 187 -20.97 -2.06 -9.86
CA VAL A 187 -21.27 -0.61 -9.78
C VAL A 187 -22.25 -0.12 -10.84
N PRO A 188 -22.12 -0.47 -12.14
CA PRO A 188 -23.06 0.00 -13.17
C PRO A 188 -24.52 -0.41 -12.91
N LEU A 189 -24.75 -1.49 -12.16
CA LEU A 189 -26.10 -1.97 -11.85
C LEU A 189 -26.79 -1.12 -10.77
N PHE A 190 -26.02 -0.49 -9.88
CA PHE A 190 -26.56 0.23 -8.73
C PHE A 190 -26.14 1.70 -8.65
N ILE A 191 -25.46 2.24 -9.67
CA ILE A 191 -24.90 3.61 -9.67
C ILE A 191 -25.96 4.71 -9.43
N LYS A 192 -27.22 4.46 -9.81
CA LYS A 192 -28.34 5.40 -9.59
C LYS A 192 -28.84 5.42 -8.13
N ILE A 193 -28.53 4.39 -7.34
CA ILE A 193 -29.04 4.25 -5.98
C ILE A 193 -28.04 4.90 -5.01
N HIS A 194 -28.45 6.00 -4.36
CA HIS A 194 -27.61 6.76 -3.41
C HIS A 194 -27.03 5.87 -2.30
N TYR A 195 -27.88 5.08 -1.62
CA TYR A 195 -27.44 4.19 -0.55
C TYR A 195 -26.45 3.12 -1.01
N ALA A 196 -26.57 2.63 -2.25
CA ALA A 196 -25.65 1.64 -2.80
C ALA A 196 -24.26 2.23 -3.07
N LYS A 197 -24.19 3.47 -3.57
CA LYS A 197 -22.92 4.22 -3.70
C LYS A 197 -22.23 4.39 -2.35
N MET A 198 -22.99 4.74 -1.31
CA MET A 198 -22.46 4.89 0.05
C MET A 198 -21.90 3.56 0.60
N MET A 199 -22.64 2.46 0.44
CA MET A 199 -22.16 1.12 0.85
C MET A 199 -20.91 0.70 0.07
N TYR A 200 -20.88 0.98 -1.23
CA TYR A 200 -19.71 0.74 -2.06
C TYR A 200 -18.49 1.53 -1.58
N SER A 201 -18.64 2.79 -1.19
CA SER A 201 -17.54 3.59 -0.63
C SER A 201 -16.98 3.03 0.67
N ILE A 202 -17.82 2.43 1.53
CA ILE A 202 -17.36 1.73 2.73
C ILE A 202 -16.54 0.49 2.36
N VAL A 203 -17.04 -0.32 1.43
CA VAL A 203 -16.33 -1.53 0.95
C VAL A 203 -15.00 -1.14 0.30
N LEU A 204 -15.00 -0.12 -0.55
CA LEU A 204 -13.81 0.44 -1.19
C LEU A 204 -12.78 0.88 -0.15
N GLY A 205 -13.19 1.68 0.83
CA GLY A 205 -12.28 2.17 1.87
C GLY A 205 -11.71 1.03 2.72
N LEU A 206 -12.57 0.18 3.29
CA LEU A 206 -12.16 -0.97 4.12
C LEU A 206 -11.14 -1.86 3.41
N ASN A 207 -11.34 -2.16 2.13
CA ASN A 207 -10.49 -3.08 1.38
C ASN A 207 -9.24 -2.42 0.78
N SER A 208 -9.33 -1.16 0.33
CA SER A 208 -8.19 -0.46 -0.30
C SER A 208 -7.04 -0.16 0.66
N GLY A 209 -7.33 -0.03 1.96
CA GLY A 209 -6.31 0.18 2.97
C GLY A 209 -5.39 -1.02 3.21
N SER A 210 -5.79 -2.19 2.70
CA SER A 210 -5.23 -3.49 3.08
C SER A 210 -3.80 -3.74 2.59
N CYS A 211 -3.54 -3.46 1.32
CA CYS A 211 -2.30 -3.85 0.65
C CYS A 211 -1.05 -3.18 1.26
N TYR A 212 -1.16 -1.92 1.69
CA TYR A 212 0.02 -1.17 2.16
C TYR A 212 0.48 -1.52 3.57
N VAL A 213 -0.36 -2.16 4.39
CA VAL A 213 -0.02 -2.53 5.77
C VAL A 213 0.98 -3.69 5.82
N VAL A 214 0.88 -4.60 4.85
CA VAL A 214 1.56 -5.91 4.89
C VAL A 214 2.72 -5.99 3.90
N ILE A 215 2.87 -5.03 2.96
CA ILE A 215 3.98 -5.05 1.97
C ILE A 215 5.34 -5.15 2.65
N SER A 216 5.61 -4.36 3.69
CA SER A 216 6.92 -4.36 4.34
C SER A 216 7.17 -5.60 5.20
N SER A 217 6.14 -6.29 5.72
CA SER A 217 6.32 -7.58 6.41
C SER A 217 6.57 -8.70 5.39
N ILE A 218 5.80 -8.74 4.30
CA ILE A 218 5.96 -9.72 3.20
C ILE A 218 7.35 -9.60 2.58
N VAL A 219 7.77 -8.38 2.24
CA VAL A 219 9.10 -8.17 1.66
C VAL A 219 10.20 -8.64 2.61
N LEU A 220 10.13 -8.29 3.90
CA LEU A 220 11.14 -8.79 4.84
C LEU A 220 11.18 -10.31 4.88
N ARG A 221 10.02 -10.97 4.89
CA ARG A 221 9.95 -12.44 4.90
C ARG A 221 10.50 -13.07 3.63
N LEU A 222 10.32 -12.43 2.47
CA LEU A 222 10.75 -12.95 1.18
C LEU A 222 12.21 -12.64 0.84
N THR A 223 12.74 -11.49 1.27
CA THR A 223 14.08 -11.01 0.88
C THR A 223 15.10 -11.03 2.01
N GLY A 224 14.65 -11.19 3.26
CA GLY A 224 15.49 -11.10 4.45
C GLY A 224 15.87 -9.65 4.81
N PRO A 225 16.42 -9.43 6.02
CA PRO A 225 16.71 -8.10 6.56
C PRO A 225 17.66 -7.27 5.69
N ASP A 226 18.60 -7.90 5.01
CA ASP A 226 19.63 -7.22 4.23
C ASP A 226 19.12 -6.60 2.92
N HIS A 227 18.01 -7.14 2.39
CA HIS A 227 17.45 -6.74 1.10
C HIS A 227 16.04 -6.15 1.21
N VAL A 228 15.55 -5.83 2.42
CA VAL A 228 14.20 -5.27 2.60
C VAL A 228 14.02 -3.95 1.86
N ALA A 229 15.01 -3.06 1.95
CA ALA A 229 14.94 -1.75 1.30
C ALA A 229 14.86 -1.89 -0.23
N GLN A 230 15.65 -2.82 -0.80
CA GLN A 230 15.65 -3.10 -2.24
C GLN A 230 14.32 -3.73 -2.67
N GLY A 231 13.85 -4.77 -1.97
CA GLY A 231 12.57 -5.43 -2.25
C GLY A 231 11.38 -4.47 -2.14
N THR A 232 11.37 -3.61 -1.11
CA THR A 232 10.31 -2.61 -0.92
C THR A 232 10.36 -1.59 -2.05
N GLY A 233 11.56 -1.17 -2.48
CA GLY A 233 11.74 -0.30 -3.63
C GLY A 233 11.18 -0.89 -4.93
N TYR A 234 11.44 -2.18 -5.19
CA TYR A 234 10.88 -2.88 -6.35
C TYR A 234 9.37 -2.96 -6.32
N VAL A 235 8.78 -3.37 -5.20
CA VAL A 235 7.31 -3.42 -5.06
C VAL A 235 6.69 -2.04 -5.32
N MET A 236 7.27 -0.98 -4.74
CA MET A 236 6.78 0.39 -4.94
C MET A 236 6.92 0.87 -6.39
N ALA A 237 7.98 0.47 -7.10
CA ALA A 237 8.15 0.80 -8.52
C ALA A 237 7.05 0.15 -9.37
N TYR A 238 6.73 -1.12 -9.13
CA TYR A 238 5.65 -1.83 -9.83
C TYR A 238 4.27 -1.25 -9.51
N ILE A 239 4.01 -0.93 -8.24
CA ILE A 239 2.81 -0.18 -7.82
C ILE A 239 2.67 1.13 -8.61
N GLY A 240 3.78 1.85 -8.79
CA GLY A 240 3.85 3.08 -9.58
C GLY A 240 3.38 2.89 -11.02
N ILE A 241 3.78 1.80 -11.68
CA ILE A 241 3.35 1.49 -13.07
C ILE A 241 1.82 1.37 -13.13
N GLY A 242 1.21 0.64 -12.20
CA GLY A 242 -0.24 0.48 -12.18
C GLY A 242 -0.98 1.80 -11.97
N SER A 243 -0.48 2.65 -11.05
CA SER A 243 -1.05 3.97 -10.79
C SER A 243 -0.93 4.95 -11.96
N LEU A 244 0.12 4.80 -12.80
CA LEU A 244 0.32 5.61 -13.99
C LEU A 244 -0.58 5.19 -15.13
N VAL A 245 -0.82 3.88 -15.30
CA VAL A 245 -1.58 3.33 -16.43
C VAL A 245 -3.10 3.42 -16.20
N GLY A 246 -3.58 3.18 -14.98
CA GLY A 246 -5.01 3.09 -14.68
C GLY A 246 -5.82 4.32 -15.09
N PRO A 247 -5.50 5.53 -14.59
CA PRO A 247 -6.34 6.71 -14.84
C PRO A 247 -6.39 7.14 -16.32
N PRO A 248 -5.26 7.21 -17.07
CA PRO A 248 -5.30 7.48 -18.50
C PRO A 248 -6.06 6.43 -19.30
N LEU A 249 -5.96 5.15 -18.92
CA LEU A 249 -6.71 4.07 -19.59
C LEU A 249 -8.22 4.32 -19.50
N ALA A 250 -8.73 4.63 -18.30
CA ALA A 250 -10.14 4.96 -18.12
C ALA A 250 -10.55 6.28 -18.79
N GLY A 251 -9.67 7.29 -18.80
CA GLY A 251 -9.90 8.55 -19.50
C GLY A 251 -10.08 8.36 -21.01
N VAL A 252 -9.14 7.65 -21.66
CA VAL A 252 -9.21 7.37 -23.11
C VAL A 252 -10.46 6.58 -23.50
N ILE A 253 -10.93 5.67 -22.65
CA ILE A 253 -12.17 4.93 -22.89
C ILE A 253 -13.37 5.90 -22.95
N VAL A 254 -13.44 6.82 -22.00
CA VAL A 254 -14.54 7.80 -21.91
C VAL A 254 -14.45 8.84 -23.02
N ASP A 255 -13.26 9.36 -23.29
CA ASP A 255 -13.02 10.38 -24.31
C ASP A 255 -13.36 9.88 -25.74
N ASN A 256 -13.18 8.58 -25.99
CA ASN A 256 -13.56 7.95 -27.27
C ASN A 256 -15.07 7.60 -27.37
N GLY A 257 -15.90 8.11 -26.47
CA GLY A 257 -17.34 7.88 -26.45
C GLY A 257 -17.78 6.61 -25.70
N GLY A 258 -16.87 5.97 -24.95
CA GLY A 258 -17.21 4.88 -24.05
C GLY A 258 -17.89 5.36 -22.76
N SER A 259 -18.67 4.48 -22.13
CA SER A 259 -19.25 4.76 -20.82
C SER A 259 -18.26 4.43 -19.70
N TYR A 260 -18.28 5.20 -18.61
CA TYR A 260 -17.57 4.85 -17.37
C TYR A 260 -17.86 3.42 -16.90
N ALA A 261 -19.05 2.88 -17.17
CA ALA A 261 -19.40 1.50 -16.82
C ALA A 261 -18.35 0.48 -17.31
N ILE A 262 -17.80 0.66 -18.51
CA ILE A 262 -16.77 -0.23 -19.08
C ILE A 262 -15.47 -0.08 -18.30
N SER A 263 -15.06 1.14 -17.96
CA SER A 263 -13.87 1.41 -17.15
C SER A 263 -13.97 0.77 -15.76
N PHE A 264 -15.16 0.78 -15.14
CA PHE A 264 -15.41 0.09 -13.86
C PHE A 264 -15.36 -1.43 -13.98
N ILE A 265 -15.89 -2.01 -15.06
CA ILE A 265 -15.77 -3.46 -15.31
C ILE A 265 -14.30 -3.85 -15.48
N ILE A 266 -13.52 -3.09 -16.26
CA ILE A 266 -12.08 -3.34 -16.45
C ILE A 266 -11.32 -3.23 -15.13
N ALA A 267 -11.63 -2.21 -14.32
CA ALA A 267 -11.03 -2.05 -12.99
C ALA A 267 -11.35 -3.23 -12.06
N GLY A 268 -12.59 -3.70 -12.06
CA GLY A 268 -12.99 -4.85 -11.23
C GLY A 268 -12.35 -6.16 -11.69
N LEU A 269 -12.25 -6.39 -13.00
CA LEU A 269 -11.56 -7.55 -13.57
C LEU A 269 -10.05 -7.54 -13.27
N SER A 270 -9.39 -6.38 -13.34
CA SER A 270 -7.97 -6.26 -13.00
C SER A 270 -7.72 -6.55 -11.52
N LEU A 271 -8.60 -6.09 -10.62
CA LEU A 271 -8.54 -6.41 -9.19
C LEU A 271 -8.68 -7.90 -8.92
N ILE A 272 -9.67 -8.56 -9.52
CA ILE A 272 -9.87 -10.01 -9.38
C ILE A 272 -8.65 -10.77 -9.91
N PHE A 273 -8.13 -10.37 -11.07
CA PHE A 273 -6.94 -10.98 -11.66
C PHE A 273 -5.71 -10.84 -10.76
N GLY A 274 -5.47 -9.65 -10.19
CA GLY A 274 -4.43 -9.44 -9.19
C GLY A 274 -4.61 -10.32 -7.95
N GLY A 275 -5.85 -10.52 -7.50
CA GLY A 275 -6.17 -11.42 -6.40
C GLY A 275 -5.81 -12.88 -6.70
N PHE A 276 -6.14 -13.37 -7.90
CA PHE A 276 -5.78 -14.72 -8.33
C PHE A 276 -4.27 -14.92 -8.40
N ILE A 277 -3.49 -13.90 -8.78
CA ILE A 277 -2.02 -13.98 -8.77
C ILE A 277 -1.49 -14.18 -7.33
N GLU A 278 -2.05 -13.48 -6.34
CA GLU A 278 -1.69 -13.68 -4.94
C GLU A 278 -2.14 -15.04 -4.41
N LEU A 279 -3.30 -15.54 -4.86
CA LEU A 279 -3.73 -16.90 -4.52
C LEU A 279 -2.75 -17.94 -5.08
N CYS A 280 -2.30 -17.77 -6.33
CA CYS A 280 -1.26 -18.61 -6.93
C CYS A 280 0.07 -18.52 -6.17
N ASN A 281 0.41 -17.36 -5.62
CA ASN A 281 1.61 -17.17 -4.80
C ASN A 281 1.66 -18.11 -3.59
N VAL A 282 0.50 -18.48 -3.03
CA VAL A 282 0.39 -19.49 -1.95
C VAL A 282 1.03 -20.82 -2.37
N CYS A 283 0.85 -21.24 -3.62
CA CYS A 283 1.41 -22.49 -4.15
C CYS A 283 2.92 -22.41 -4.38
N PHE A 284 3.45 -21.21 -4.65
CA PHE A 284 4.87 -20.99 -4.91
C PHE A 284 5.71 -20.70 -3.67
N LYS A 285 5.07 -20.67 -2.48
CA LYS A 285 5.75 -20.57 -1.18
C LYS A 285 6.66 -21.78 -0.95
N THR A 286 7.83 -21.71 -1.53
CA THR A 286 9.01 -22.41 -1.09
C THR A 286 9.44 -21.73 0.21
N ASN A 287 9.51 -22.51 1.30
CA ASN A 287 10.02 -22.08 2.60
C ASN A 287 11.52 -21.71 2.50
N PHE A 288 11.89 -20.67 1.75
CA PHE A 288 13.28 -20.26 1.56
C PHE A 288 13.90 -19.73 2.85
N TYR A 289 13.08 -19.10 3.69
CA TYR A 289 13.41 -18.81 5.07
C TYR A 289 12.30 -19.42 5.93
N LYS A 290 12.48 -20.68 6.34
CA LYS A 290 11.79 -21.18 7.53
C LYS A 290 12.09 -20.20 8.69
N LYS A 291 11.45 -20.42 9.83
CA LYS A 291 11.76 -19.73 11.08
C LYS A 291 13.24 -19.81 11.60
N PRO A 292 14.27 -20.56 11.08
CA PRO A 292 15.47 -20.77 11.90
C PRO A 292 16.40 -19.56 11.96
N VAL A 293 16.24 -18.52 11.13
CA VAL A 293 17.14 -17.35 11.20
C VAL A 293 16.89 -16.53 12.46
N ILE A 294 15.68 -16.58 13.04
CA ILE A 294 15.38 -15.88 14.30
C ILE A 294 15.84 -16.72 15.51
N GLU A 295 15.76 -18.05 15.45
CA GLU A 295 16.31 -18.95 16.48
C GLU A 295 17.85 -18.97 16.49
N GLU A 296 18.51 -18.94 15.33
CA GLU A 296 19.97 -18.77 15.26
C GLU A 296 20.41 -17.39 15.76
N MET A 297 19.57 -16.36 15.62
CA MET A 297 19.80 -15.04 16.23
C MET A 297 19.59 -15.04 17.75
N GLU A 298 18.64 -15.81 18.31
CA GLU A 298 18.50 -15.98 19.77
C GLU A 298 19.74 -16.62 20.41
N ILE A 299 20.41 -17.53 19.70
CA ILE A 299 21.66 -18.17 20.17
C ILE A 299 22.79 -17.14 20.20
N SER A 300 22.93 -16.34 19.14
CA SER A 300 23.96 -15.28 19.10
C SER A 300 23.76 -14.18 20.14
N ILE A 301 22.51 -13.87 20.52
CA ILE A 301 22.21 -12.87 21.56
C ILE A 301 22.56 -13.39 22.96
N LYS A 302 22.35 -14.69 23.24
CA LYS A 302 22.75 -15.29 24.51
C LYS A 302 24.26 -15.36 24.70
N ASP A 303 25.02 -15.55 23.62
CA ASP A 303 26.48 -15.65 23.71
C ASP A 303 27.15 -14.29 23.97
N ASP A 304 26.57 -13.19 23.49
CA ASP A 304 27.09 -11.83 23.74
C ASP A 304 26.75 -11.29 25.14
N ASP A 305 25.62 -11.71 25.74
CA ASP A 305 25.26 -11.37 27.12
C ASP A 305 26.13 -12.09 28.18
N ILE A 306 26.92 -13.09 27.79
CA ILE A 306 27.86 -13.81 28.68
C ILE A 306 29.25 -13.12 28.73
N ILE A 307 29.52 -12.16 27.82
CA ILE A 307 30.85 -11.51 27.69
C ILE A 307 30.84 -10.04 28.16
N SER A 308 29.70 -9.47 28.59
CA SER A 308 29.62 -8.14 29.20
C SER A 308 29.40 -8.17 30.70
#